data_AF-A0A811UQ84-F1
#
_entry.id   AF-A0A811UQ84-F1
#
_cell.length_a   1.000
_cell.length_b   1.000
_cell.length_c   1.000
_cell.angle_alpha   90.00
_cell.angle_beta   90.00
_cell.angle_gamma   90.00
#
_symmetry.space_group_name_H-M   'P 1'
#
loop_
_entity.id
_entity.type
_entity.pdbx_description
1 polymer ?
#
loop_
_entity_poly.entity_id
_entity_poly.type
_entity_poly.pdbx_seq_one_letter_code
_entity_poly.pdbx_strand_id
1 'polypeptide(L)'
;MERAWNRNKFHFDDVAKAMLTLFTVSTFEGWPALLYVSIDSNAEEGGPIHNFRPIVAAYYIIYIIVIAFFMVNIFVGFVIVTFQNEGEQEYKNCDLDKNQRNCIEFALRAKPVRRYIPKHGIQYKVWWFVTSSSFEYTIFILIMINTVTLAMKYHNQPPWYTELLDALNMIFTAVFALEFVFKLAAFRFKI
;
A
#
# COMPACT_ATOMS: atom_id res chain seq x y z
N MET A 1 2.33 20.31 -45.47
CA MET A 1 2.80 19.07 -44.81
C MET A 1 2.71 17.95 -45.83
N GLU A 2 3.81 17.25 -46.09
CA GLU A 2 3.81 16.08 -46.98
C GLU A 2 3.16 14.89 -46.27
N ARG A 3 2.32 14.13 -46.98
CA ARG A 3 1.70 12.91 -46.44
C ARG A 3 2.69 11.77 -46.57
N ALA A 4 2.90 11.03 -45.47
CA ALA A 4 3.78 9.86 -45.43
C ALA A 4 3.02 8.64 -44.87
N TRP A 5 3.27 7.47 -45.46
CA TRP A 5 2.77 6.19 -44.95
C TRP A 5 3.68 5.71 -43.83
N ASN A 6 3.13 5.61 -42.62
CA ASN A 6 3.86 5.19 -41.43
C ASN A 6 3.30 3.86 -40.91
N ARG A 7 4.21 2.91 -40.64
CA ARG A 7 3.86 1.63 -39.99
C ARG A 7 3.70 1.85 -38.48
N ASN A 8 2.79 1.08 -37.87
CA ASN A 8 2.68 1.09 -36.41
C ASN A 8 3.96 0.53 -35.76
N LYS A 9 4.34 1.08 -34.59
CA LYS A 9 5.57 0.69 -33.89
C LYS A 9 5.57 -0.78 -33.47
N PHE A 10 4.42 -1.29 -33.05
CA PHE A 10 4.18 -2.70 -32.74
C PHE A 10 3.16 -3.25 -33.74
N HIS A 11 3.49 -4.38 -34.36
CA HIS A 11 2.75 -4.97 -35.47
C HIS A 11 2.95 -6.50 -35.50
N PHE A 12 2.24 -7.20 -36.39
CA PHE A 12 2.12 -8.67 -36.39
C PHE A 12 2.69 -9.36 -37.64
N ASP A 13 3.49 -8.65 -38.44
CA ASP A 13 3.97 -9.10 -39.76
C ASP A 13 4.97 -10.27 -39.67
N ASP A 14 5.77 -10.33 -38.61
CA ASP A 14 6.73 -11.42 -38.34
C ASP A 14 6.49 -12.03 -36.96
N VAL A 15 6.77 -13.32 -36.78
CA VAL A 15 6.59 -14.00 -35.49
C VAL A 15 7.38 -13.32 -34.36
N ALA A 16 8.62 -12.89 -34.61
CA ALA A 16 9.42 -12.19 -33.59
C ALA A 16 8.83 -10.83 -33.20
N LYS A 17 8.28 -10.09 -34.17
CA LYS A 17 7.61 -8.80 -33.93
C LYS A 17 6.27 -8.99 -33.25
N ALA A 18 5.51 -10.02 -33.64
CA ALA A 18 4.28 -10.42 -32.97
C ALA A 18 4.53 -10.82 -31.51
N MET A 19 5.58 -11.59 -31.21
CA MET A 19 5.97 -11.91 -29.83
C MET A 19 6.30 -10.65 -29.02
N LEU A 20 7.02 -9.69 -29.59
CA LEU A 20 7.30 -8.41 -28.94
C LEU A 20 6.00 -7.62 -28.67
N THR A 21 5.11 -7.55 -29.66
CA THR A 21 3.79 -6.91 -29.51
C THR A 21 2.98 -7.58 -28.41
N LEU A 22 2.91 -8.92 -28.39
CA LEU A 22 2.21 -9.68 -27.36
C LEU A 22 2.86 -9.52 -25.97
N PHE A 23 4.19 -9.42 -25.90
CA PHE A 23 4.88 -9.09 -24.66
C PHE A 23 4.42 -7.75 -24.09
N THR A 24 4.32 -6.69 -24.90
CA THR A 24 3.78 -5.39 -24.43
C THR A 24 2.32 -5.47 -23.98
N VAL A 25 1.52 -6.32 -24.63
CA VAL A 25 0.13 -6.57 -24.19
C VAL A 25 0.13 -7.29 -22.85
N SER A 26 1.03 -8.27 -22.64
CA SER A 26 1.14 -9.02 -21.39
C SER A 26 1.57 -8.17 -20.19
N THR A 27 2.32 -7.08 -20.43
CA THR A 27 2.72 -6.13 -19.38
C THR A 27 1.65 -5.05 -19.11
N PHE A 28 0.52 -5.08 -19.83
CA PHE A 28 -0.53 -4.07 -19.79
C PHE A 28 -0.08 -2.66 -20.22
N GLU A 29 1.01 -2.55 -20.97
CA GLU A 29 1.54 -1.25 -21.42
C GLU A 29 1.11 -0.94 -22.85
N GLY A 30 0.33 0.14 -23.04
CA GLY A 30 -0.06 0.59 -24.38
C GLY A 30 -1.02 -0.34 -25.14
N TRP A 31 -1.47 -1.43 -24.53
CA TRP A 31 -2.38 -2.41 -25.15
C TRP A 31 -3.72 -1.82 -25.66
N PRO A 32 -4.34 -0.78 -25.06
CA PRO A 32 -5.58 -0.22 -25.61
C PRO A 32 -5.32 0.45 -26.95
N ALA A 33 -4.16 1.12 -27.12
CA ALA A 33 -3.80 1.73 -28.40
C ALA A 33 -3.60 0.67 -29.49
N LEU A 34 -2.98 -0.46 -29.14
CA LEU A 34 -2.83 -1.60 -30.05
C LEU A 34 -4.16 -2.25 -30.40
N LEU A 35 -5.06 -2.38 -29.41
CA LEU A 35 -6.41 -2.87 -29.61
C LEU A 35 -7.16 -1.97 -30.61
N TYR A 36 -7.16 -0.66 -30.43
CA TYR A 36 -7.86 0.26 -31.32
C TYR A 36 -7.32 0.21 -32.75
N VAL A 37 -6.00 0.23 -32.92
CA VAL A 37 -5.37 0.07 -34.26
C VAL A 37 -5.76 -1.27 -34.90
N SER A 38 -5.90 -2.32 -34.10
CA SER A 38 -6.27 -3.66 -34.58
C SER A 38 -7.76 -3.80 -34.89
N ILE A 39 -8.64 -3.12 -34.15
CA ILE A 39 -10.08 -3.03 -34.47
C ILE A 39 -10.29 -2.30 -35.80
N ASP A 40 -9.50 -1.25 -36.04
CA ASP A 40 -9.58 -0.45 -37.25
C ASP A 40 -8.86 -1.11 -38.45
N SER A 41 -8.29 -2.31 -38.29
CA SER A 41 -7.58 -3.03 -39.35
C SER A 41 -8.52 -3.39 -40.51
N ASN A 42 -8.10 -3.10 -41.74
CA ASN A 42 -8.82 -3.35 -42.99
C ASN A 42 -8.11 -4.45 -43.80
N ALA A 43 -7.94 -4.29 -45.12
CA ALA A 43 -7.15 -5.14 -45.99
C ALA A 43 -5.64 -4.86 -45.87
N GLU A 44 -4.80 -5.80 -46.31
CA GLU A 44 -3.33 -5.80 -46.13
C GLU A 44 -2.63 -4.51 -46.62
N GLU A 45 -3.06 -3.98 -47.77
CA GLU A 45 -2.52 -2.74 -48.37
C GLU A 45 -3.50 -1.55 -48.25
N GLY A 46 -4.41 -1.62 -47.26
CA GLY A 46 -5.42 -0.61 -46.99
C GLY A 46 -5.15 0.16 -45.71
N GLY A 47 -5.46 1.47 -45.71
CA GLY A 47 -5.48 2.25 -44.47
C GLY A 47 -6.57 1.78 -43.49
N PRO A 48 -6.46 2.16 -42.20
CA PRO A 48 -7.44 1.77 -41.19
C PRO A 48 -8.83 2.35 -41.49
N ILE A 49 -9.87 1.56 -41.22
CA ILE A 49 -11.27 2.00 -41.26
C ILE A 49 -11.81 1.94 -39.83
N HIS A 50 -12.32 3.07 -39.34
CA HIS A 50 -12.79 3.17 -37.97
C HIS A 50 -13.88 2.14 -37.65
N ASN A 51 -13.67 1.38 -36.58
CA ASN A 51 -14.57 0.36 -36.05
C ASN A 51 -14.97 -0.74 -37.05
N PHE A 52 -14.07 -1.09 -37.97
CA PHE A 52 -14.36 -2.09 -39.02
C PHE A 52 -14.47 -3.52 -38.47
N ARG A 53 -13.62 -3.91 -37.52
CA ARG A 53 -13.56 -5.29 -36.99
C ARG A 53 -13.54 -5.32 -35.45
N PRO A 54 -14.63 -4.96 -34.77
CA PRO A 54 -14.71 -4.99 -33.31
C PRO A 54 -14.50 -6.38 -32.70
N ILE A 55 -14.75 -7.46 -33.46
CA ILE A 55 -14.53 -8.85 -33.03
C ILE A 55 -13.07 -9.13 -32.63
N VAL A 56 -12.11 -8.37 -33.18
CA VAL A 56 -10.67 -8.49 -32.83
C VAL A 56 -10.43 -8.22 -31.34
N ALA A 57 -11.31 -7.46 -30.67
CA ALA A 57 -11.22 -7.26 -29.23
C ALA A 57 -11.27 -8.57 -28.44
N ALA A 58 -12.03 -9.57 -28.90
CA ALA A 58 -12.11 -10.87 -28.23
C ALA A 58 -10.74 -11.56 -28.15
N TYR A 59 -9.89 -11.43 -29.19
CA TYR A 59 -8.54 -11.99 -29.19
C TYR A 59 -7.69 -11.42 -28.04
N TYR A 60 -7.67 -10.10 -27.89
CA TYR A 60 -6.90 -9.43 -26.84
C TYR A 60 -7.40 -9.78 -25.44
N ILE A 61 -8.71 -9.79 -25.23
CA ILE A 61 -9.29 -10.11 -23.93
C ILE A 61 -9.00 -11.56 -23.52
N ILE A 62 -9.19 -12.51 -24.44
CA ILE A 62 -8.88 -13.93 -24.17
C ILE A 62 -7.38 -14.10 -23.90
N TYR A 63 -6.52 -13.50 -24.72
CA TYR A 63 -5.07 -13.55 -24.54
C TYR A 63 -4.65 -13.02 -23.15
N ILE A 64 -5.17 -11.86 -22.76
CA ILE A 64 -4.91 -11.24 -21.46
C ILE A 64 -5.32 -12.16 -20.30
N ILE A 65 -6.52 -12.74 -20.35
CA ILE A 65 -7.02 -13.63 -19.30
C ILE A 65 -6.13 -14.87 -19.17
N VAL A 66 -5.81 -15.50 -20.30
CA VAL A 66 -4.98 -16.71 -20.33
C VAL A 66 -3.58 -16.43 -19.77
N ILE A 67 -2.91 -15.40 -20.28
CA ILE A 67 -1.54 -15.06 -19.83
C ILE A 67 -1.52 -14.62 -18.37
N ALA A 68 -2.50 -13.83 -17.92
CA ALA A 68 -2.58 -13.42 -16.52
C ALA A 68 -2.74 -14.64 -15.59
N PHE A 69 -3.60 -15.61 -15.95
CA PHE A 69 -3.77 -16.84 -15.18
C PHE A 69 -2.47 -17.64 -15.08
N PHE A 70 -1.77 -17.83 -16.20
CA PHE A 70 -0.47 -18.52 -16.20
C PHE A 70 0.60 -17.77 -15.39
N MET A 71 0.69 -16.44 -15.53
CA MET A 71 1.68 -15.63 -14.82
C MET A 71 1.49 -15.70 -13.31
N VAL A 72 0.25 -15.61 -12.82
CA VAL A 72 -0.03 -15.76 -11.38
C VAL A 72 0.34 -17.15 -10.89
N ASN A 73 -0.01 -18.20 -11.62
CA ASN A 73 0.29 -19.58 -11.22
C ASN A 73 1.79 -19.86 -11.15
N ILE A 74 2.57 -19.37 -12.13
CA ILE A 74 4.03 -19.50 -12.13
C ILE A 74 4.63 -18.75 -10.95
N PHE A 75 4.18 -17.51 -10.71
CA PHE A 75 4.68 -16.69 -9.61
C PHE A 75 4.39 -17.33 -8.25
N VAL A 76 3.14 -17.76 -8.00
CA VAL A 76 2.73 -18.42 -6.76
C VAL A 76 3.49 -19.72 -6.57
N GLY A 77 3.63 -20.55 -7.62
CA GLY A 77 4.39 -21.80 -7.56
C GLY A 77 5.85 -21.57 -7.17
N PHE A 78 6.52 -20.62 -7.81
CA PHE A 78 7.91 -20.26 -7.48
C PHE A 78 8.04 -19.76 -6.04
N VAL A 79 7.19 -18.81 -5.63
CA VAL A 79 7.22 -18.22 -4.28
C VAL A 79 7.01 -19.31 -3.22
N ILE A 80 6.01 -20.17 -3.37
CA ILE A 80 5.75 -21.25 -2.40
C ILE A 80 6.96 -22.19 -2.30
N VAL A 81 7.51 -22.63 -3.44
CA VAL A 81 8.67 -23.55 -3.45
C VAL A 81 9.89 -22.91 -2.78
N THR A 82 10.15 -21.63 -3.05
CA THR A 82 11.26 -20.92 -2.38
C THR A 82 11.03 -20.75 -0.88
N PHE A 83 9.82 -20.38 -0.44
CA PHE A 83 9.50 -20.26 0.99
C PHE A 83 9.56 -21.60 1.73
N GLN A 84 9.13 -22.69 1.08
CA GLN A 84 9.28 -24.02 1.64
C GLN A 84 10.76 -24.41 1.73
N ASN A 85 11.55 -24.16 0.69
CA ASN A 85 12.97 -24.47 0.70
C ASN A 85 13.72 -23.69 1.79
N GLU A 86 13.59 -22.36 1.85
CA GLU A 86 14.26 -21.54 2.87
C GLU A 86 13.69 -21.81 4.27
N GLY A 87 12.37 -21.92 4.37
CA GLY A 87 11.66 -22.11 5.64
C GLY A 87 11.79 -23.50 6.25
N GLU A 88 12.12 -24.53 5.47
CA GLU A 88 12.36 -25.88 5.97
C GLU A 88 13.86 -26.21 6.08
N GLN A 89 14.74 -25.60 5.27
CA GLN A 89 16.18 -25.90 5.29
C GLN A 89 16.84 -25.65 6.65
N GLU A 90 16.45 -24.60 7.36
CA GLU A 90 16.96 -24.32 8.72
C GLU A 90 16.49 -25.36 9.76
N TYR A 91 15.48 -26.17 9.43
CA TYR A 91 14.77 -27.04 10.38
C TYR A 91 14.92 -28.55 10.10
N LYS A 92 15.48 -28.95 8.95
CA LYS A 92 15.61 -30.36 8.51
C LYS A 92 16.32 -31.30 9.52
N ASN A 93 17.16 -30.77 10.41
CA ASN A 93 18.00 -31.57 11.32
C ASN A 93 17.67 -31.38 12.81
N CYS A 94 16.46 -30.98 13.19
CA CYS A 94 16.14 -30.79 14.61
C CYS A 94 14.78 -31.41 14.97
N ASP A 95 14.81 -32.23 16.04
CA ASP A 95 13.71 -33.07 16.53
C ASP A 95 12.53 -32.29 17.16
N LEU A 96 12.66 -30.96 17.28
CA LEU A 96 11.64 -30.10 17.87
C LEU A 96 10.73 -29.50 16.80
N ASP A 97 9.41 -29.56 17.02
CA ASP A 97 8.39 -28.90 16.21
C ASP A 97 8.49 -27.36 16.31
N LYS A 98 7.98 -26.65 15.29
CA LYS A 98 7.99 -25.18 15.21
C LYS A 98 7.36 -24.53 16.44
N ASN A 99 6.25 -25.08 16.93
CA ASN A 99 5.57 -24.52 18.11
C ASN A 99 6.40 -24.68 19.38
N GLN A 100 7.04 -25.83 19.55
CA GLN A 100 7.90 -26.10 20.70
C GLN A 100 9.09 -25.14 20.74
N ARG A 101 9.72 -24.89 19.57
CA ARG A 101 10.82 -23.93 19.47
C ARG A 101 10.39 -22.52 19.82
N ASN A 102 9.27 -22.04 19.27
CA ASN A 102 8.75 -20.72 19.59
C ASN A 102 8.47 -20.55 21.09
N CYS A 103 7.92 -21.58 21.75
CA CYS A 103 7.70 -21.57 23.19
C CYS A 103 9.02 -21.56 23.98
N ILE A 104 10.00 -22.39 23.60
CA ILE A 104 11.31 -22.44 24.25
C ILE A 104 12.05 -21.12 24.07
N GLU A 105 12.07 -20.58 22.85
CA GLU A 105 12.72 -19.31 22.53
C GLU A 105 12.09 -18.16 23.32
N PHE A 106 10.76 -18.11 23.40
CA PHE A 106 10.07 -17.13 24.21
C PHE A 106 10.43 -17.29 25.70
N ALA A 107 10.39 -18.51 26.23
CA ALA A 107 10.72 -18.77 27.64
C ALA A 107 12.17 -18.38 27.97
N LEU A 108 13.12 -18.62 27.06
CA LEU A 108 14.53 -18.28 27.25
C LEU A 108 14.82 -16.78 27.07
N ARG A 109 14.08 -16.08 26.19
CA ARG A 109 14.33 -14.68 25.85
C ARG A 109 13.44 -13.69 26.58
N ALA A 110 12.37 -14.14 27.23
CA ALA A 110 11.43 -13.28 27.94
C ALA A 110 12.16 -12.48 29.03
N LYS A 111 11.98 -11.16 28.97
CA LYS A 111 12.48 -10.23 29.99
C LYS A 111 11.28 -9.58 30.69
N PRO A 112 11.37 -9.31 32.01
CA PRO A 112 10.28 -8.68 32.73
C PRO A 112 10.01 -7.27 32.19
N VAL A 113 8.74 -6.95 31.99
CA VAL A 113 8.30 -5.61 31.57
C VAL A 113 8.49 -4.65 32.74
N ARG A 114 9.20 -3.54 32.51
CA ARG A 114 9.40 -2.50 33.52
C ARG A 114 8.16 -1.61 33.60
N ARG A 115 7.38 -1.73 34.68
CA ARG A 115 6.26 -0.81 34.97
C ARG A 115 6.70 0.26 35.99
N TYR A 116 6.61 1.52 35.60
CA TYR A 116 6.93 2.64 36.49
C TYR A 116 5.75 2.94 37.42
N ILE A 117 5.99 3.01 38.73
CA ILE A 117 5.01 3.41 39.73
C ILE A 117 5.65 4.51 40.59
N PRO A 118 5.11 5.75 40.59
CA PRO A 118 5.67 6.85 41.37
C PRO A 118 5.41 6.66 42.87
N LYS A 119 6.37 7.11 43.70
CA LYS A 119 6.28 7.01 45.17
C LYS A 119 5.66 8.25 45.84
N HIS A 120 5.78 9.42 45.21
CA HIS A 120 5.33 10.69 45.80
C HIS A 120 3.84 10.93 45.54
N GLY A 121 3.08 11.38 46.55
CA GLY A 121 1.61 11.48 46.47
C GLY A 121 1.08 12.37 45.35
N ILE A 122 1.67 13.55 45.13
CA ILE A 122 1.26 14.46 44.04
C ILE A 122 1.55 13.82 42.67
N GLN A 123 2.73 13.22 42.52
CA GLN A 123 3.13 12.57 41.27
C GLN A 123 2.25 11.36 40.96
N TYR A 124 1.87 10.60 42.00
CA TYR A 124 0.96 9.47 41.87
C TYR A 124 -0.42 9.89 41.37
N LYS A 125 -0.97 11.01 41.86
CA LYS A 125 -2.25 11.55 41.35
C LYS A 125 -2.17 11.90 39.86
N VAL A 126 -1.09 12.57 39.43
CA VAL A 126 -0.88 12.92 38.01
C VAL A 126 -0.69 11.67 37.16
N TRP A 127 0.12 10.72 37.62
CA TRP A 127 0.34 9.44 36.95
C TRP A 127 -0.93 8.61 36.82
N TRP A 128 -1.75 8.57 37.87
CA TRP A 128 -3.03 7.86 37.87
C TRP A 128 -4.01 8.47 36.86
N PHE A 129 -4.05 9.81 36.76
CA PHE A 129 -4.85 10.52 35.76
C PHE A 129 -4.37 10.23 34.33
N VAL A 130 -3.08 10.39 34.07
CA VAL A 130 -2.48 10.21 32.72
C VAL A 130 -2.56 8.76 32.23
N THR A 131 -2.47 7.79 33.15
CA THR A 131 -2.56 6.35 32.83
C THR A 131 -4.01 5.84 32.83
N SER A 132 -4.99 6.71 33.06
CA SER A 132 -6.40 6.32 33.03
C SER A 132 -6.88 6.07 31.60
N SER A 133 -7.71 5.05 31.40
CA SER A 133 -8.29 4.76 30.09
C SER A 133 -9.10 5.93 29.53
N SER A 134 -9.77 6.71 30.39
CA SER A 134 -10.50 7.92 29.97
C SER A 134 -9.58 8.95 29.32
N PHE A 135 -8.40 9.21 29.91
CA PHE A 135 -7.42 10.13 29.33
C PHE A 135 -6.92 9.62 27.97
N GLU A 136 -6.61 8.33 27.86
CA GLU A 136 -6.18 7.71 26.59
C GLU A 136 -7.25 7.85 25.51
N TYR A 137 -8.52 7.57 25.81
CA TYR A 137 -9.62 7.75 24.85
C TYR A 137 -9.82 9.22 24.45
N THR A 138 -9.69 10.17 25.38
CA THR A 138 -9.78 11.60 25.07
C THR A 138 -8.69 12.02 24.08
N ILE A 139 -7.43 11.63 24.32
CA ILE A 139 -6.32 11.93 23.40
C ILE A 139 -6.52 11.27 22.04
N PHE A 140 -6.98 10.01 22.02
CA PHE A 140 -7.29 9.32 20.77
C PHE A 140 -8.37 10.04 19.96
N ILE A 141 -9.46 10.47 20.59
CA ILE A 141 -10.52 11.25 19.95
C ILE A 141 -9.98 12.58 19.40
N LEU A 142 -9.13 13.27 20.16
CA LEU A 142 -8.50 14.52 19.70
C LEU A 142 -7.58 14.31 18.50
N ILE A 143 -6.83 13.21 18.44
CA ILE A 143 -6.04 12.83 17.26
C ILE A 143 -6.96 12.63 16.06
N MET A 144 -8.06 11.89 16.22
CA MET A 144 -9.03 11.67 15.15
C MET A 144 -9.62 13.00 14.64
N ILE A 145 -10.07 13.88 15.52
CA ILE A 145 -10.62 15.19 15.13
C ILE A 145 -9.56 16.05 14.44
N ASN A 146 -8.31 16.04 14.91
CA ASN A 146 -7.22 16.75 14.26
C ASN A 146 -6.96 16.21 12.83
N THR A 147 -6.91 14.89 12.64
CA THR A 147 -6.75 14.30 11.30
C THR A 147 -7.89 14.67 10.34
N VAL A 148 -9.13 14.73 10.83
CA VAL A 148 -10.28 15.21 10.05
C VAL A 148 -10.12 16.69 9.71
N THR A 149 -9.68 17.52 10.66
CA THR A 149 -9.44 18.95 10.49
C THR A 149 -8.39 19.21 9.39
N LEU A 150 -7.33 18.40 9.35
CA LEU A 150 -6.31 18.45 8.30
C LEU A 150 -6.87 18.02 6.94
N ALA A 151 -7.74 17.01 6.90
CA ALA A 151 -8.39 16.53 5.67
C ALA A 151 -9.47 17.49 5.13
N MET A 152 -9.99 18.38 5.97
CA MET A 152 -11.05 19.34 5.64
C MET A 152 -10.56 20.57 4.83
N LYS A 153 -9.25 20.73 4.60
CA LYS A 153 -8.68 21.80 3.76
C LYS A 153 -9.03 21.55 2.28
N TYR A 154 -9.54 22.56 1.58
CA TYR A 154 -9.88 22.47 0.16
C TYR A 154 -9.51 23.73 -0.62
N HIS A 155 -9.47 23.62 -1.95
CA HIS A 155 -9.07 24.72 -2.83
C HIS A 155 -10.18 25.77 -2.95
N ASN A 156 -9.82 27.07 -2.93
CA ASN A 156 -10.75 28.21 -2.91
C ASN A 156 -11.68 28.27 -1.67
N GLN A 157 -11.17 27.84 -0.52
CA GLN A 157 -11.89 28.00 0.75
C GLN A 157 -12.00 29.48 1.18
N PRO A 158 -13.11 29.89 1.79
CA PRO A 158 -13.30 31.27 2.21
C PRO A 158 -12.34 31.64 3.38
N PRO A 159 -11.97 32.92 3.55
CA PRO A 159 -10.99 33.34 4.56
C PRO A 159 -11.37 32.92 5.98
N TRP A 160 -12.64 33.07 6.36
CA TRP A 160 -13.14 32.69 7.69
C TRP A 160 -12.95 31.20 8.00
N TYR A 161 -13.07 30.34 6.99
CA TYR A 161 -12.92 28.90 7.16
C TYR A 161 -11.45 28.53 7.36
N THR A 162 -10.54 29.22 6.66
CA THR A 162 -9.09 29.08 6.86
C THR A 162 -8.70 29.48 8.29
N GLU A 163 -9.18 30.64 8.75
CA GLU A 163 -8.92 31.13 10.11
C GLU A 163 -9.44 30.16 11.18
N LEU A 164 -10.62 29.58 10.98
CA LEU A 164 -11.19 28.58 11.89
C LEU A 164 -10.35 27.30 11.94
N LEU A 165 -9.95 26.75 10.79
CA LEU A 165 -9.11 25.56 10.74
C LEU A 165 -7.73 25.80 11.38
N ASP A 166 -7.13 26.97 11.15
CA ASP A 166 -5.84 27.32 11.74
C ASP A 166 -5.95 27.58 13.26
N ALA A 167 -7.05 28.18 13.73
CA ALA A 167 -7.34 28.29 15.16
C ALA A 167 -7.50 26.91 15.83
N LEU A 168 -8.23 25.98 15.19
CA LEU A 168 -8.36 24.60 15.67
C LEU A 168 -7.00 23.89 15.73
N ASN A 169 -6.15 24.04 14.72
CA ASN A 169 -4.79 23.48 14.71
C ASN A 169 -3.94 24.03 15.87
N MET A 170 -4.05 25.32 16.17
CA MET A 170 -3.36 25.93 17.32
C MET A 170 -3.88 25.36 18.65
N ILE A 171 -5.20 25.18 18.80
CA ILE A 171 -5.81 24.56 19.98
C ILE A 171 -5.32 23.12 20.16
N PHE A 172 -5.33 22.31 19.10
CA PHE A 172 -4.82 20.93 19.18
C PHE A 172 -3.34 20.90 19.59
N THR A 173 -2.53 21.80 19.04
CA THR A 173 -1.11 21.94 19.41
C THR A 173 -0.96 22.25 20.90
N ALA A 174 -1.75 23.18 21.45
CA ALA A 174 -1.72 23.50 22.86
C ALA A 174 -2.15 22.32 23.75
N VAL A 175 -3.19 21.59 23.35
CA VAL A 175 -3.67 20.41 24.11
C VAL A 175 -2.64 19.28 24.11
N PHE A 176 -1.99 19.01 22.97
CA PHE A 176 -0.91 18.01 22.92
C PHE A 176 0.34 18.46 23.69
N ALA A 177 0.66 19.75 23.69
CA ALA A 177 1.73 20.28 24.53
C ALA A 177 1.43 20.09 26.04
N LEU A 178 0.20 20.34 26.47
CA LEU A 178 -0.24 20.07 27.85
C LEU A 178 -0.20 18.58 28.19
N GLU A 179 -0.66 17.72 27.27
CA GLU A 179 -0.57 16.27 27.42
C GLU A 179 0.88 15.79 27.60
N PHE A 180 1.80 16.31 26.79
CA PHE A 180 3.24 16.06 26.94
C PHE A 180 3.76 16.47 28.32
N VAL A 181 3.38 17.67 28.80
CA VAL A 181 3.77 18.15 30.15
C VAL A 181 3.22 17.25 31.25
N PHE A 182 1.96 16.80 31.14
CA PHE A 182 1.37 15.88 32.12
C PHE A 182 2.07 14.52 32.12
N LYS A 183 2.39 13.96 30.96
CA LYS A 183 3.17 12.72 30.84
C LYS A 183 4.56 12.86 31.44
N LEU A 184 5.24 13.98 31.19
CA LEU A 184 6.56 14.27 31.75
C LEU A 184 6.51 14.37 33.27
N ALA A 185 5.50 15.06 33.83
CA ALA A 185 5.28 15.15 35.27
C ALA A 185 4.94 13.79 35.90
N ALA A 186 4.15 12.95 35.21
CA ALA A 186 3.80 11.60 35.67
C ALA A 186 5.02 10.67 35.71
N PHE A 187 5.83 10.63 34.65
CA PHE A 187 6.87 9.61 34.47
C PHE A 187 8.27 10.02 34.94
N ARG A 188 8.50 11.29 35.33
CA ARG A 188 9.76 11.92 35.80
C ARG A 188 11.04 11.35 35.16
N PHE A 189 11.80 12.18 34.43
CA PHE A 189 13.11 11.79 33.89
C PHE A 189 13.95 11.02 34.89
N LYS A 190 14.24 9.75 34.59
CA LYS A 190 15.45 9.11 35.09
C LYS A 190 16.61 9.79 34.35
N ILE A 191 17.24 10.77 35.00
CA ILE A 191 18.63 11.12 34.70
C ILE A 191 19.49 9.97 35.21
#